data_AF-A0A0N0ZUE7-F1
#
_entry.id   AF-A0A0N0ZUE7-F1
#
_cell.length_a   1.000
_cell.length_b   1.000
_cell.length_c   1.000
_cell.angle_alpha   90.00
_cell.angle_beta   90.00
_cell.angle_gamma   90.00
#
_symmetry.space_group_name_H-M   'P 1'
#
loop_
_entity.id
_entity.type
_entity.pdbx_description
1 polymer ?
#
loop_
_entity_poly.entity_id
_entity_poly.type
_entity_poly.pdbx_seq_one_letter_code
_entity_poly.pdbx_strand_id
1 'polypeptide(L)'
;MGRRGFGQIFYTPIHGQISDVRNPINFGFGDEMDDHYKILENTGDNAFLKNIKSFMYFNNSNYRNLLNWIESNDFQIFIMGHSCGLSDRTLLNTLFEHNNCKSIKIFYHQKDDGTDNFTELSQNISRHFNKKSMMREKVVDKSISKPLPQNVRYNSK
;
A
#
# COMPACT_ATOMS: atom_id res chain seq x y z
N MET A 1 37.82 -4.88 9.07
CA MET A 1 36.92 -3.71 8.96
C MET A 1 35.92 -3.97 7.84
N GLY A 2 34.71 -4.43 8.17
CA GLY A 2 33.67 -4.68 7.15
C GLY A 2 33.17 -3.36 6.57
N ARG A 3 33.30 -3.17 5.26
CA ARG A 3 32.64 -2.06 4.55
C ARG A 3 31.14 -2.17 4.79
N ARG A 4 30.53 -1.17 5.44
CA ARG A 4 29.07 -1.01 5.47
C ARG A 4 28.64 -0.73 4.04
N GLY A 5 28.11 -1.73 3.35
CA GLY A 5 27.41 -1.51 2.08
C GLY A 5 26.09 -0.80 2.39
N PHE A 6 25.87 0.35 1.75
CA PHE A 6 24.54 0.96 1.76
C PHE A 6 23.70 0.26 0.69
N GLY A 7 22.47 -0.14 1.04
CA GLY A 7 21.52 -0.68 0.07
C GLY A 7 21.13 0.38 -0.97
N GLN A 8 20.65 -0.06 -2.14
CA GLN A 8 20.06 0.84 -3.13
C GLN A 8 18.61 1.15 -2.74
N ILE A 9 18.22 2.43 -2.83
CA ILE A 9 16.86 2.88 -2.55
C ILE A 9 16.22 3.27 -3.88
N PHE A 10 15.03 2.72 -4.12
CA PHE A 10 14.22 3.05 -5.29
C PHE A 10 12.90 3.66 -4.83
N TYR A 11 12.47 4.71 -5.54
CA TYR A 11 11.17 5.33 -5.33
C TYR A 11 10.32 5.15 -6.59
N THR A 12 9.17 4.51 -6.42
CA THR A 12 8.22 4.24 -7.51
C THR A 12 6.89 4.95 -7.22
N PRO A 13 6.58 6.07 -7.90
CA PRO A 13 5.34 6.84 -7.69
C PRO A 13 4.13 6.19 -8.38
N ILE A 14 3.56 5.16 -7.75
CA ILE A 14 2.45 4.35 -8.31
C ILE A 14 1.19 5.18 -8.60
N HIS A 15 0.90 6.21 -7.79
CA HIS A 15 -0.29 7.05 -7.94
C HIS A 15 -0.03 8.42 -8.57
N GLY A 16 1.10 8.57 -9.26
CA GLY A 16 1.44 9.80 -9.96
C GLY A 16 2.33 10.75 -9.17
N GLN A 17 2.73 11.84 -9.83
CA GLN A 17 3.50 12.94 -9.25
C GLN A 17 2.88 14.29 -9.62
N ILE A 18 3.02 15.27 -8.71
CA ILE A 18 2.59 16.64 -8.96
C ILE A 18 3.43 17.20 -10.12
N SER A 19 2.75 17.82 -11.09
CA SER A 19 3.38 18.46 -12.25
C SER A 19 4.14 17.52 -13.20
N ASP A 20 3.95 16.20 -13.11
CA ASP A 20 4.47 15.24 -14.10
C ASP A 20 3.39 14.89 -15.13
N VAL A 21 3.59 15.33 -16.37
CA VAL A 21 2.69 15.04 -17.50
C VAL A 21 2.74 13.59 -17.97
N ARG A 22 3.82 12.85 -17.67
CA ARG A 22 4.00 11.43 -18.05
C ARG A 22 3.50 10.48 -16.96
N ASN A 23 3.38 10.98 -15.73
CA ASN A 23 2.84 10.24 -14.59
C ASN A 23 1.92 11.16 -13.76
N PRO A 24 0.80 11.61 -14.34
CA PRO A 24 -0.13 12.49 -13.64
C PRO A 24 -0.75 11.77 -12.43
N ILE A 25 -1.31 12.55 -11.50
CA ILE A 25 -1.97 11.98 -10.32
C ILE A 25 -3.15 11.09 -10.72
N ASN A 26 -3.15 9.87 -10.20
CA ASN A 26 -4.18 8.86 -10.43
C ASN A 26 -5.35 9.07 -9.46
N PHE A 27 -6.37 9.81 -9.89
CA PHE A 27 -7.63 9.93 -9.16
C PHE A 27 -8.58 8.79 -9.52
N GLY A 28 -9.33 8.29 -8.53
CA GLY A 28 -10.31 7.24 -8.75
C GLY A 28 -10.46 6.23 -7.63
N PHE A 29 -11.16 5.14 -7.93
CA PHE A 29 -11.39 4.00 -7.05
C PHE A 29 -10.36 2.91 -7.33
N GLY A 30 -9.78 2.34 -6.27
CA GLY A 30 -8.77 1.28 -6.36
C GLY A 30 -9.24 -0.02 -5.71
N ASP A 31 -10.54 -0.30 -5.71
CA ASP A 31 -11.10 -1.55 -5.17
C ASP A 31 -11.91 -2.28 -6.25
N GLU A 32 -11.25 -3.18 -6.96
CA GLU A 32 -11.89 -4.06 -7.97
C GLU A 32 -12.46 -5.34 -7.35
N MET A 33 -12.19 -5.58 -6.07
CA MET A 33 -12.68 -6.76 -5.36
C MET A 33 -14.07 -6.53 -4.77
N ASP A 34 -14.54 -5.29 -4.76
CA ASP A 34 -15.87 -4.91 -4.33
C ASP A 34 -16.95 -5.51 -5.26
N ASP A 35 -18.06 -5.99 -4.69
CA ASP A 35 -19.13 -6.58 -5.49
C ASP A 35 -19.83 -5.53 -6.37
N HIS A 36 -19.84 -4.25 -5.98
CA HIS A 36 -20.32 -3.16 -6.82
C HIS A 36 -19.45 -2.95 -8.07
N TYR A 37 -18.13 -3.20 -7.99
CA TYR A 37 -17.27 -3.14 -9.18
C TYR A 37 -17.74 -4.15 -10.24
N LYS A 38 -18.06 -5.38 -9.84
CA LYS A 38 -18.56 -6.42 -10.76
C LYS A 38 -19.88 -6.01 -11.42
N ILE A 39 -20.76 -5.33 -10.69
CA ILE A 39 -22.02 -4.82 -11.25
C ILE A 39 -21.73 -3.81 -12.35
N LEU A 40 -20.82 -2.86 -12.09
CA LEU A 40 -20.41 -1.84 -13.06
C LEU A 40 -19.75 -2.46 -14.30
N GLU A 41 -18.83 -3.40 -14.10
CA GLU A 41 -18.14 -4.11 -15.19
C GLU A 41 -19.13 -4.87 -16.11
N ASN A 42 -20.12 -5.54 -15.52
CA ASN A 42 -21.15 -6.28 -16.25
C ASN A 42 -22.13 -5.40 -17.04
N THR A 43 -22.17 -4.09 -16.81
CA THR A 43 -22.99 -3.18 -17.63
C THR A 43 -22.47 -3.04 -19.07
N GLY A 44 -21.18 -3.31 -19.30
CA GLY A 44 -20.54 -3.12 -20.60
C GLY A 44 -20.35 -1.66 -21.02
N ASP A 45 -20.67 -0.69 -20.16
CA ASP A 45 -20.45 0.74 -20.41
C ASP A 45 -19.13 1.22 -19.78
N ASN A 46 -18.16 1.52 -20.64
CA ASN A 46 -16.84 2.00 -20.26
C ASN A 46 -16.87 3.31 -19.47
N ALA A 47 -17.97 4.09 -19.51
CA ALA A 47 -18.11 5.30 -18.71
C ALA A 47 -18.01 5.01 -17.21
N PHE A 48 -18.51 3.85 -16.75
CA PHE A 48 -18.43 3.45 -15.33
C PHE A 48 -17.01 3.04 -14.91
N LEU A 49 -16.18 2.60 -15.84
CA LEU A 49 -14.81 2.15 -15.59
C LEU A 49 -13.76 3.28 -15.66
N LYS A 50 -14.15 4.46 -16.16
CA LYS A 50 -13.25 5.60 -16.42
C LYS A 50 -12.39 6.01 -15.21
N ASN A 51 -12.92 5.88 -14.01
CA ASN A 51 -12.27 6.31 -12.77
C ASN A 51 -11.74 5.13 -11.93
N ILE A 52 -11.55 3.96 -12.52
CA ILE A 52 -10.90 2.83 -11.85
C ILE A 52 -9.38 2.99 -12.03
N LYS A 53 -8.64 3.00 -10.91
CA LYS A 53 -7.20 3.33 -10.89
C LYS A 53 -6.33 2.33 -11.65
N SER A 54 -6.74 1.06 -11.70
CA SER A 54 -5.98 0.01 -12.37
C SER A 54 -5.75 0.28 -13.85
N PHE A 55 -6.71 0.89 -14.55
CA PHE A 55 -6.53 1.29 -15.95
C PHE A 55 -5.42 2.35 -16.10
N MET A 56 -5.24 3.21 -15.11
CA MET A 56 -4.17 4.23 -15.13
C MET A 56 -2.78 3.60 -14.95
N TYR A 57 -2.68 2.41 -14.37
CA TYR A 57 -1.41 1.68 -14.25
C TYR A 57 -0.80 1.28 -15.60
N PHE A 58 -1.59 1.27 -16.68
CA PHE A 58 -1.10 1.00 -18.03
C PHE A 58 -0.45 2.21 -18.70
N ASN A 59 -0.63 3.43 -18.16
CA ASN A 59 -0.13 4.65 -18.77
C ASN A 59 1.39 4.82 -18.65
N ASN A 60 2.05 4.07 -17.76
CA ASN A 60 3.50 4.07 -17.62
C ASN A 60 4.02 2.74 -17.04
N SER A 61 5.34 2.62 -16.91
CA SER A 61 5.99 1.37 -16.47
C SER A 61 6.02 1.17 -14.95
N ASN A 62 5.52 2.09 -14.11
CA ASN A 62 5.72 2.04 -12.66
C ASN A 62 5.13 0.78 -12.04
N TYR A 63 3.87 0.47 -12.36
CA TYR A 63 3.19 -0.73 -11.85
C TYR A 63 3.84 -2.00 -12.37
N ARG A 64 4.20 -2.04 -13.67
CA ARG A 64 4.94 -3.17 -14.26
C ARG A 64 6.28 -3.41 -13.58
N ASN A 65 7.03 -2.35 -13.30
CA ASN A 65 8.32 -2.42 -12.62
C ASN A 65 8.16 -2.93 -11.19
N LEU A 66 7.10 -2.51 -10.49
CA LEU A 66 6.76 -3.04 -9.17
C LEU A 66 6.46 -4.54 -9.22
N LEU A 67 5.63 -4.99 -10.18
CA LEU A 67 5.31 -6.41 -10.38
C LEU A 67 6.58 -7.24 -10.67
N ASN A 68 7.45 -6.76 -11.56
CA ASN A 68 8.72 -7.44 -11.85
C ASN A 68 9.62 -7.52 -10.60
N TRP A 69 9.61 -6.48 -9.76
CA TRP A 69 10.41 -6.45 -8.54
C TRP A 69 9.91 -7.45 -7.48
N ILE A 70 8.60 -7.48 -7.21
CA ILE A 70 8.02 -8.42 -6.22
C ILE A 70 8.14 -9.88 -6.66
N GLU A 71 8.19 -10.14 -7.97
CA GLU A 71 8.43 -11.47 -8.52
C GLU A 71 9.89 -11.91 -8.41
N SER A 72 10.83 -10.96 -8.42
CA SER A 72 12.27 -11.27 -8.53
C SER A 72 12.88 -11.94 -7.29
N ASN A 73 12.38 -11.66 -6.09
CA ASN A 73 12.91 -12.22 -4.85
C ASN A 73 11.93 -12.06 -3.68
N ASP A 74 12.23 -12.70 -2.57
CA ASP A 74 11.55 -12.52 -1.29
C ASP A 74 11.66 -11.08 -0.78
N PHE A 75 10.55 -10.55 -0.25
CA PHE A 75 10.47 -9.19 0.25
C PHE A 75 9.65 -9.07 1.53
N GLN A 76 9.83 -7.93 2.21
CA GLN A 76 9.09 -7.52 3.38
C GLN A 76 8.44 -6.16 3.13
N ILE A 77 7.23 -5.97 3.63
CA ILE A 77 6.50 -4.70 3.53
C ILE A 77 6.60 -3.97 4.86
N PHE A 78 6.88 -2.68 4.78
CA PHE A 78 6.84 -1.76 5.91
C PHE A 78 5.74 -0.73 5.67
N ILE A 79 4.76 -0.68 6.56
CA ILE A 79 3.63 0.24 6.48
C ILE A 79 3.88 1.39 7.46
N MET A 80 4.00 2.58 6.88
CA MET A 80 4.27 3.82 7.59
C MET A 80 3.17 4.82 7.22
N GLY A 81 2.13 4.93 8.04
CA GLY A 81 1.04 5.88 7.77
C GLY A 81 -0.28 5.49 8.44
N HIS A 82 -1.16 6.48 8.59
CA HIS A 82 -2.45 6.34 9.28
C HIS A 82 -3.56 5.75 8.39
N SER A 83 -3.42 5.89 7.06
CA SER A 83 -4.56 5.78 6.13
C SER A 83 -4.46 4.58 5.18
N CYS A 84 -4.35 3.37 5.73
CA CYS A 84 -4.45 2.16 4.92
C CYS A 84 -5.92 1.73 4.68
N GLY A 85 -6.91 2.25 5.40
CA GLY A 85 -8.29 1.74 5.35
C GLY A 85 -9.03 1.96 4.02
N LEU A 86 -8.73 3.06 3.32
CA LEU A 86 -9.31 3.44 2.02
C LEU A 86 -8.25 3.52 0.91
N SER A 87 -7.07 2.94 1.18
CA SER A 87 -6.00 2.86 0.19
C SER A 87 -6.40 1.95 -0.97
N ASP A 88 -5.64 2.04 -2.06
CA ASP A 88 -5.81 1.21 -3.25
C ASP A 88 -5.76 -0.29 -2.90
N ARG A 89 -6.92 -0.91 -2.81
CA ARG A 89 -7.11 -2.26 -2.32
C ARG A 89 -6.61 -3.30 -3.31
N THR A 90 -6.78 -3.06 -4.61
CA THR A 90 -6.21 -3.89 -5.67
C THR A 90 -4.67 -3.95 -5.54
N LEU A 91 -4.02 -2.79 -5.44
CA LEU A 91 -2.56 -2.71 -5.27
C LEU A 91 -2.09 -3.40 -3.98
N LEU A 92 -2.69 -3.06 -2.84
CA LEU A 92 -2.25 -3.61 -1.56
C LEU A 92 -2.52 -5.10 -1.44
N ASN A 93 -3.66 -5.60 -1.94
CA ASN A 93 -3.93 -7.04 -1.99
C ASN A 93 -2.88 -7.79 -2.81
N THR A 94 -2.53 -7.27 -3.99
CA THR A 94 -1.50 -7.84 -4.87
C THR A 94 -0.17 -8.00 -4.13
N LEU A 95 0.25 -6.98 -3.37
CA LEU A 95 1.50 -7.01 -2.59
C LEU A 95 1.41 -7.93 -1.37
N PHE A 96 0.32 -7.83 -0.61
CA PHE A 96 0.16 -8.52 0.67
C PHE A 96 0.01 -10.03 0.48
N GLU A 97 -0.72 -10.46 -0.56
CA GLU A 97 -0.95 -11.86 -0.86
C GLU A 97 0.09 -12.46 -1.81
N HIS A 98 1.09 -11.69 -2.26
CA HIS A 98 2.18 -12.21 -3.08
C HIS A 98 2.97 -13.33 -2.38
N ASN A 99 3.31 -14.41 -3.08
CA ASN A 99 4.03 -15.56 -2.50
C ASN A 99 5.40 -15.18 -1.92
N ASN A 100 6.07 -14.22 -2.55
CA ASN A 100 7.36 -13.72 -2.11
C ASN A 100 7.28 -12.70 -0.95
N CYS A 101 6.08 -12.23 -0.57
CA CYS A 101 5.91 -11.36 0.59
C CYS A 101 5.99 -12.21 1.87
N LYS A 102 7.08 -12.07 2.64
CA LYS A 102 7.32 -12.86 3.86
C LYS A 102 6.73 -12.26 5.12
N SER A 103 6.63 -10.95 5.18
CA SER A 103 6.05 -10.28 6.34
C SER A 103 5.64 -8.85 6.05
N ILE A 104 4.72 -8.36 6.87
CA ILE A 104 4.19 -7.01 6.85
C ILE A 104 4.35 -6.42 8.24
N LYS A 105 5.17 -5.39 8.34
CA LYS A 105 5.45 -4.68 9.58
C LYS A 105 4.72 -3.35 9.60
N ILE A 106 3.93 -3.14 10.66
CA ILE A 106 3.11 -1.94 10.84
C ILE A 106 3.79 -1.04 11.85
N PHE A 107 4.13 0.17 11.43
CA PHE A 107 4.53 1.21 12.36
C PHE A 107 3.33 2.04 12.79
N TYR A 108 3.22 2.32 14.08
CA TYR A 108 2.04 2.93 14.69
C TYR A 108 2.34 4.30 15.31
N HIS A 109 1.31 5.10 15.53
CA HIS A 109 1.39 6.34 16.29
C HIS A 109 1.15 6.01 17.77
N GLN A 110 2.10 6.35 18.64
CA GLN A 110 1.91 6.35 20.10
C GLN A 110 1.57 7.77 20.58
N LYS A 111 0.43 7.92 21.24
CA LYS A 111 -0.09 9.20 21.73
C LYS A 111 0.50 9.52 23.10
N ASP A 112 0.40 10.79 23.50
CA ASP A 112 0.91 11.29 24.78
C ASP A 112 0.25 10.61 26.00
N ASP A 113 -1.00 10.13 25.86
CA ASP A 113 -1.74 9.40 26.90
C ASP A 113 -1.30 7.93 27.05
N GLY A 114 -0.31 7.48 26.26
CA GLY A 114 0.20 6.11 26.25
C GLY A 114 -0.58 5.15 25.35
N THR A 115 -1.70 5.56 24.76
CA THR A 115 -2.46 4.76 23.79
C THR A 115 -1.82 4.80 22.41
N ASP A 116 -2.22 3.88 21.53
CA ASP A 116 -1.76 3.83 20.14
C ASP A 116 -2.83 3.36 19.16
N ASN A 117 -2.55 3.53 17.88
CA ASN A 117 -3.45 3.14 16.78
C ASN A 117 -3.09 1.80 16.12
N PHE A 118 -2.26 0.95 16.74
CA PHE A 118 -1.83 -0.30 16.10
C PHE A 118 -3.00 -1.21 15.72
N THR A 119 -3.99 -1.33 16.62
CA THR A 119 -5.19 -2.14 16.38
C THR A 119 -6.04 -1.60 15.23
N GLU A 120 -6.18 -0.27 15.13
CA GLU A 120 -6.91 0.36 14.03
C GLU A 120 -6.19 0.12 12.70
N LEU A 121 -4.86 0.26 12.68
CA LEU A 121 -4.05 0.00 11.49
C LEU A 121 -4.13 -1.46 11.04
N SER A 122 -4.05 -2.41 11.97
CA SER A 122 -4.16 -3.84 11.64
C SER A 122 -5.56 -4.20 11.13
N GLN A 123 -6.62 -3.60 11.70
CA GLN A 123 -7.99 -3.73 11.17
C GLN A 123 -8.11 -3.16 9.76
N ASN A 124 -7.54 -1.99 9.49
CA ASN A 124 -7.52 -1.39 8.16
C ASN A 124 -6.78 -2.27 7.15
N ILE A 125 -5.62 -2.81 7.54
CA ILE A 125 -4.83 -3.75 6.72
C ILE A 125 -5.60 -5.03 6.44
N SER A 126 -6.36 -5.54 7.41
CA SER A 126 -7.14 -6.77 7.24
C SER A 126 -8.12 -6.74 6.07
N ARG A 127 -8.60 -5.55 5.67
CA ARG A 127 -9.53 -5.37 4.54
C ARG A 127 -8.87 -5.65 3.18
N HIS A 128 -7.56 -5.56 3.10
CA HIS A 128 -6.77 -5.81 1.88
C HIS A 128 -6.46 -7.29 1.65
N PHE A 129 -6.89 -8.19 2.56
CA PHE A 129 -6.72 -9.63 2.41
C PHE A 129 -8.02 -10.32 2.03
N ASN A 130 -7.97 -11.13 0.99
CA ASN A 130 -9.00 -12.12 0.66
C ASN A 130 -8.82 -13.37 1.55
N LYS A 131 -7.58 -13.81 1.74
CA LYS A 131 -7.22 -14.97 2.57
C LYS A 131 -6.78 -14.52 3.96
N LYS A 132 -7.70 -14.60 4.93
CA LYS A 132 -7.40 -14.21 6.34
C LYS A 132 -6.32 -15.07 7.00
N SER A 133 -6.06 -16.28 6.50
CA SER A 133 -4.90 -17.08 6.93
C SER A 133 -3.58 -16.39 6.61
N MET A 134 -3.42 -15.90 5.36
CA MET A 134 -2.21 -15.18 4.93
C MET A 134 -1.99 -13.89 5.71
N MET A 135 -3.08 -13.21 6.10
CA MET A 135 -2.99 -12.06 7.00
C MET A 135 -2.32 -12.43 8.33
N ARG A 136 -2.80 -13.49 9.00
CA ARG A 136 -2.26 -13.93 10.29
C ARG A 136 -0.83 -14.47 10.20
N GLU A 137 -0.45 -14.99 9.03
CA GLU A 137 0.91 -15.48 8.78
C GLU A 137 1.89 -14.32 8.53
N LYS A 138 1.48 -13.31 7.77
CA LYS A 138 2.38 -12.26 7.28
C LYS A 138 2.39 -11.01 8.14
N VAL A 139 1.26 -10.62 8.74
CA VAL A 139 1.21 -9.42 9.60
C VAL A 139 1.88 -9.75 10.92
N VAL A 140 2.98 -9.05 11.20
CA VAL A 140 3.81 -9.34 12.38
C VAL A 140 3.25 -8.74 13.65
N ASP A 141 3.67 -9.32 14.78
CA ASP A 141 3.29 -8.84 16.10
C ASP A 141 3.74 -7.41 16.38
N LYS A 142 2.96 -6.71 17.21
CA LYS A 142 3.29 -5.37 17.69
C LYS A 142 4.66 -5.31 18.40
N SER A 143 5.05 -6.39 19.09
CA SER A 143 6.29 -6.47 19.87
C SER A 143 7.56 -6.21 19.04
N ILE A 144 7.54 -6.53 17.75
CA ILE A 144 8.67 -6.29 16.86
C ILE A 144 8.54 -4.97 16.08
N SER A 145 7.42 -4.27 16.23
CA SER A 145 7.12 -2.97 15.62
C SER A 145 7.60 -1.81 16.49
N LYS A 146 7.62 -0.60 15.93
CA LYS A 146 8.06 0.60 16.65
C LYS A 146 7.08 1.75 16.41
N PRO A 147 6.94 2.67 17.38
CA PRO A 147 6.21 3.90 17.14
C PRO A 147 6.93 4.76 16.08
N LEU A 148 6.16 5.37 15.18
CA LEU A 148 6.62 6.43 14.28
C LEU A 148 6.34 7.79 14.95
N PRO A 149 7.38 8.54 15.34
CA PRO A 149 7.19 9.85 15.97
C PRO A 149 6.63 10.87 14.98
N GLN A 150 5.60 11.60 15.38
CA GLN A 150 5.04 12.74 14.62
C GLN A 150 5.59 14.09 15.11
N ASN A 151 6.89 14.13 15.43
CA ASN A 151 7.51 15.29 16.07
C ASN A 151 7.73 16.49 15.12
N VAL A 152 7.28 16.40 13.86
CA VAL A 152 7.40 17.48 12.88
C VAL A 152 6.21 18.44 13.08
N ARG A 153 6.39 19.41 13.99
CA ARG A 153 5.55 20.61 14.01
C ARG A 153 6.04 21.50 12.87
N TYR A 154 5.29 21.58 11.78
CA TYR A 154 5.46 22.70 10.87
C TYR A 154 5.12 23.97 11.64
N ASN A 155 6.05 24.94 11.70
CA ASN A 155 5.69 26.26 12.20
C ASN A 155 4.49 26.74 11.39
N SER A 156 3.40 27.06 12.08
CA SER A 156 2.26 27.75 11.49
C SER A 156 2.79 28.96 10.71
N LYS A 157 2.49 29.02 9.40
CA LYS A 157 2.70 30.22 8.60
C LYS A 157 1.83 31.35 9.11
#